data_AF-A0A4Q7QBQ4-F1
#
_entry.id   AF-A0A4Q7QBQ4-F1
#
_cell.length_a   1.000
_cell.length_b   1.000
_cell.length_c   1.000
_cell.angle_alpha   90.00
_cell.angle_beta   90.00
_cell.angle_gamma   90.00
#
_symmetry.space_group_name_H-M   'P 1'
#
loop_
_entity.id
_entity.type
_entity.pdbx_description
1 polymer ?
#
loop_
_entity_poly.entity_id
_entity_poly.type
_entity_poly.pdbx_seq_one_letter_code
_entity_poly.pdbx_strand_id
1 'polypeptide(L)'
;MAALRADMFEEICPSTLLPFRIGTDKWAGMVLRCLEDGPRRYSELRVPLARISPKMLTQSLRGLERDGFVQRTVGERRVTYELTDLGRSLLEPLRLMCAWAEDHWDELLDAKES
;
A
#
# COMPACT_ATOMS: atom_id res chain seq x y z
N MET A 1 0.36 5.39 35.06
CA MET A 1 0.44 5.45 33.59
C MET A 1 1.30 6.64 33.22
N ALA A 2 2.29 6.47 32.34
CA ALA A 2 3.08 7.60 31.84
C ALA A 2 2.22 8.47 30.93
N ALA A 3 2.34 9.80 31.04
CA ALA A 3 1.66 10.73 30.13
C ALA A 3 2.24 10.61 28.72
N LEU A 4 1.37 10.61 27.71
CA LEU A 4 1.80 10.67 26.32
C LEU A 4 2.54 12.00 26.09
N ARG A 5 3.72 11.93 25.48
CA ARG A 5 4.52 13.13 25.23
C ARG A 5 3.89 13.93 24.09
N ALA A 6 3.80 15.25 24.25
CA ALA A 6 3.25 16.14 23.24
C ALA A 6 4.08 16.14 21.93
N ASP A 7 5.38 15.87 22.05
CA ASP A 7 6.35 15.83 20.95
C ASP A 7 6.50 14.44 20.31
N MET A 8 5.63 13.46 20.65
CA MET A 8 5.69 12.09 20.13
C MET A 8 5.71 12.03 18.59
N PHE A 9 5.21 13.07 17.94
CA PHE A 9 5.11 13.20 16.48
C PHE A 9 5.72 14.51 15.94
N GLU A 10 6.49 15.23 16.76
CA GLU A 10 7.19 16.46 16.34
C GLU A 10 8.62 16.17 15.85
N GLU A 11 9.09 17.00 14.93
CA GLU A 11 9.84 16.60 13.73
C GLU A 11 11.37 16.81 13.86
N ILE A 12 12.19 15.76 13.73
CA ILE A 12 13.64 15.88 13.36
C ILE A 12 13.86 15.46 11.89
N CYS A 13 12.80 15.08 11.16
CA CYS A 13 12.92 14.59 9.79
C CYS A 13 11.78 15.17 8.94
N PRO A 14 12.05 15.82 7.80
CA PRO A 14 11.07 16.58 6.97
C PRO A 14 10.02 15.69 6.28
N SER A 15 9.57 14.62 6.90
CA SER A 15 8.95 13.49 6.25
C SER A 15 7.61 13.17 6.87
N THR A 16 6.64 13.02 6.00
CA THR A 16 5.26 12.55 6.17
C THR A 16 5.17 11.11 6.73
N LEU A 17 6.16 10.65 7.50
CA LEU A 17 6.39 9.27 7.97
C LEU A 17 5.81 9.00 9.38
N LEU A 18 4.84 9.80 9.81
CA LEU A 18 4.01 9.47 10.98
C LEU A 18 3.05 8.29 10.68
N PRO A 19 2.75 7.43 11.66
CA PRO A 19 3.52 6.25 12.04
C PRO A 19 3.40 5.05 11.07
N PHE A 20 2.60 5.12 10.00
CA PHE A 20 2.70 4.26 8.80
C PHE A 20 1.61 4.64 7.79
N ARG A 21 1.98 5.22 6.65
CA ARG A 21 1.08 5.43 5.51
C ARG A 21 1.77 4.93 4.24
N ILE A 22 1.31 3.79 3.71
CA ILE A 22 1.78 3.28 2.42
C ILE A 22 0.93 3.89 1.32
N GLY A 23 1.54 4.69 0.43
CA GLY A 23 0.81 5.34 -0.65
C GLY A 23 -0.20 6.38 -0.16
N THR A 24 -1.03 6.87 -1.08
CA THR A 24 -2.02 7.93 -0.76
C THR A 24 -3.37 7.41 -0.26
N ASP A 25 -3.60 6.09 -0.26
CA ASP A 25 -4.92 5.51 -0.01
C ASP A 25 -4.86 4.07 0.52
N LYS A 26 -6.02 3.56 0.97
CA LYS A 26 -6.20 2.21 1.53
C LYS A 26 -5.96 1.06 0.54
N TRP A 27 -5.78 1.35 -0.74
CA TRP A 27 -5.63 0.32 -1.78
C TRP A 27 -4.17 0.00 -2.10
N ALA A 28 -3.24 0.83 -1.62
CA ALA A 28 -1.82 0.68 -1.87
C ALA A 28 -1.31 -0.74 -1.58
N GLY A 29 -1.70 -1.34 -0.45
CA GLY A 29 -1.34 -2.72 -0.11
C GLY A 29 -1.83 -3.74 -1.14
N MET A 30 -3.07 -3.61 -1.63
CA MET A 30 -3.62 -4.52 -2.65
C MET A 30 -2.88 -4.39 -3.98
N VAL A 31 -2.51 -3.16 -4.37
CA VAL A 31 -1.71 -2.92 -5.58
C VAL A 31 -0.32 -3.55 -5.45
N LEU A 32 0.35 -3.36 -4.30
CA LEU A 32 1.67 -3.94 -4.04
C LEU A 32 1.63 -5.48 -4.13
N ARG A 33 0.62 -6.12 -3.54
CA ARG A 33 0.42 -7.57 -3.63
C ARG A 33 0.23 -8.04 -5.08
N CYS A 34 -0.51 -7.31 -5.90
CA CYS A 34 -0.70 -7.67 -7.32
C CYS A 34 0.60 -7.58 -8.17
N LEU A 35 1.61 -6.84 -7.68
CA LEU A 35 2.89 -6.64 -8.36
C LEU A 35 4.02 -7.52 -7.80
N GLU A 36 3.74 -8.39 -6.81
CA GLU A 36 4.73 -9.27 -6.17
C GLU A 36 5.45 -10.15 -7.21
N ASP A 37 4.70 -10.74 -8.14
CA ASP A 37 5.21 -11.64 -9.18
C ASP A 37 5.86 -10.93 -10.39
N GLY A 38 5.99 -9.61 -10.35
CA GLY A 38 6.65 -8.82 -11.40
C GLY A 38 5.74 -7.85 -12.15
N PRO A 39 6.18 -7.34 -13.31
CA PRO A 39 5.54 -6.21 -13.98
C PRO A 39 4.15 -6.55 -14.52
N ARG A 40 3.17 -5.68 -14.25
CA ARG A 40 1.78 -5.81 -14.72
C ARG A 40 1.29 -4.56 -15.45
N ARG A 41 0.37 -4.75 -16.39
CA ARG A 41 -0.38 -3.65 -17.01
C ARG A 41 -1.54 -3.22 -16.14
N TYR A 42 -2.01 -1.99 -16.34
CA TYR A 42 -3.21 -1.47 -15.69
C TYR A 42 -4.43 -2.38 -15.87
N SER A 43 -4.63 -2.94 -17.07
CA SER A 43 -5.74 -3.86 -17.35
C SER A 43 -5.64 -5.17 -16.57
N GLU A 44 -4.43 -5.66 -16.32
CA GLU A 44 -4.20 -6.88 -15.53
C GLU A 44 -4.49 -6.61 -14.05
N LEU A 45 -4.09 -5.45 -13.53
CA LEU A 45 -4.40 -5.01 -12.17
C LEU A 45 -5.91 -4.84 -11.93
N ARG A 46 -6.68 -4.45 -12.95
CA ARG A 46 -8.13 -4.29 -12.86
C ARG A 46 -8.90 -5.60 -12.62
N VAL A 47 -8.32 -6.75 -12.97
CA VAL A 47 -8.98 -8.05 -12.81
C VAL A 47 -9.14 -8.42 -11.33
N PRO A 48 -8.06 -8.51 -10.52
CA PRO A 48 -8.19 -8.78 -9.09
C PRO A 48 -8.76 -7.57 -8.31
N LEU A 49 -8.57 -6.35 -8.80
CA LEU A 49 -9.00 -5.12 -8.13
C LEU A 49 -10.35 -4.59 -8.63
N ALA A 50 -11.28 -5.47 -9.00
CA ALA A 50 -12.55 -5.11 -9.63
C ALA A 50 -13.43 -4.15 -8.80
N ARG A 51 -13.28 -4.14 -7.47
CA ARG A 51 -14.01 -3.24 -6.55
C ARG A 51 -13.43 -1.82 -6.50
N ILE A 52 -12.21 -1.61 -7.00
CA ILE A 52 -11.55 -0.31 -6.99
C ILE A 52 -11.98 0.46 -8.24
N SER A 53 -12.45 1.70 -8.04
CA SER A 53 -12.78 2.54 -9.19
C SER A 53 -11.53 2.86 -10.03
N PRO A 54 -11.65 3.04 -11.36
CA PRO A 54 -10.51 3.37 -12.21
C PRO A 54 -9.73 4.61 -11.76
N LYS A 55 -10.46 5.62 -11.27
CA LYS A 55 -9.90 6.85 -10.70
C LYS A 55 -9.04 6.56 -9.47
N MET A 56 -9.56 5.75 -8.54
CA MET A 56 -8.81 5.38 -7.33
C MET A 56 -7.58 4.54 -7.67
N LEU A 57 -7.68 3.53 -8.53
CA LEU A 57 -6.51 2.73 -8.93
C LEU A 57 -5.41 3.61 -9.56
N THR A 58 -5.79 4.57 -10.40
CA THR A 58 -4.84 5.54 -10.97
C THR A 58 -4.19 6.40 -9.90
N GLN A 59 -4.97 6.84 -8.91
CA GLN A 59 -4.47 7.62 -7.77
C GLN A 59 -3.49 6.80 -6.92
N SER A 60 -3.82 5.55 -6.61
CA SER A 60 -2.97 4.64 -5.85
C SER A 60 -1.64 4.40 -6.55
N LEU A 61 -1.66 4.10 -7.86
CA LEU A 61 -0.45 3.90 -8.65
C LEU A 61 0.43 5.15 -8.70
N ARG A 62 -0.17 6.34 -8.87
CA ARG A 62 0.57 7.61 -8.84
C ARG A 62 1.15 7.93 -7.46
N GLY A 63 0.44 7.57 -6.39
CA GLY A 63 0.94 7.71 -5.01
C GLY A 63 2.15 6.81 -4.79
N LEU A 64 2.01 5.52 -5.09
CA LEU A 64 3.10 4.54 -4.98
C LEU A 64 4.30 4.88 -5.87
N GLU A 65 4.09 5.45 -7.06
CA GLU A 65 5.16 5.94 -7.92
C GLU A 65 5.89 7.14 -7.32
N ARG A 66 5.15 8.13 -6.81
CA ARG A 66 5.72 9.31 -6.15
C ARG A 66 6.53 8.94 -4.91
N ASP A 67 6.02 7.98 -4.14
CA ASP A 67 6.64 7.54 -2.88
C ASP A 67 7.79 6.54 -3.13
N GLY A 68 8.07 6.19 -4.39
CA GLY A 68 9.23 5.37 -4.78
C GLY A 68 9.03 3.86 -4.62
N PHE A 69 7.81 3.38 -4.38
CA PHE A 69 7.50 1.95 -4.23
C PHE A 69 7.22 1.25 -5.56
N VAL A 70 6.74 1.99 -6.56
CA VAL A 70 6.36 1.46 -7.87
C VAL A 70 7.07 2.23 -8.98
N GLN A 71 7.65 1.52 -9.94
CA GLN A 71 8.16 2.10 -11.16
C GLN A 71 7.14 1.94 -12.29
N ARG A 72 6.87 3.02 -13.01
CA ARG A 72 6.05 3.02 -14.21
C ARG A 72 6.95 3.06 -15.45
N THR A 73 6.85 2.05 -16.30
CA THR A 73 7.62 1.96 -17.55
C THR A 73 6.70 2.16 -18.76
N VAL A 74 7.04 3.12 -19.61
CA VAL A 74 6.35 3.37 -20.89
C VAL A 74 7.15 2.74 -22.02
N GLY A 75 6.71 1.58 -22.49
CA GLY A 75 7.29 0.92 -23.68
C GLY A 75 6.54 1.31 -24.96
N GLU A 76 7.05 0.85 -26.11
CA GLU A 76 6.53 1.21 -27.44
C GLU A 76 5.03 0.92 -27.64
N ARG A 77 4.50 -0.14 -27.02
CA ARG A 77 3.12 -0.59 -27.20
C ARG A 77 2.28 -0.59 -25.92
N ARG A 78 2.89 -0.42 -24.75
CA ARG A 78 2.19 -0.60 -23.46
C ARG A 78 2.90 0.07 -22.29
N VAL A 79 2.10 0.39 -21.28
CA VAL A 79 2.55 0.85 -19.97
C VAL A 79 2.51 -0.32 -18.99
N THR A 80 3.57 -0.51 -18.22
CA THR A 80 3.66 -1.50 -17.13
C THR A 80 4.05 -0.83 -15.82
N TYR A 81 3.69 -1.49 -14.73
CA TYR A 81 4.00 -1.11 -13.36
C TYR A 81 4.73 -2.26 -12.69
N GLU A 82 5.78 -1.97 -11.93
CA GLU A 82 6.59 -2.96 -11.23
C GLU A 82 7.01 -2.42 -9.86
N LEU A 83 7.22 -3.29 -8.88
CA LEU A 83 7.80 -2.90 -7.60
C LEU A 83 9.26 -2.50 -7.77
N THR A 84 9.65 -1.39 -7.15
CA THR A 84 11.06 -1.07 -6.89
C THR A 84 11.60 -1.98 -5.78
N ASP A 85 12.91 -1.97 -5.52
CA ASP A 85 13.49 -2.69 -4.38
C ASP A 85 12.89 -2.24 -3.04
N LEU A 86 12.63 -0.94 -2.89
CA LEU A 86 11.92 -0.39 -1.74
C LEU A 86 10.49 -0.95 -1.65
N GLY A 87 9.75 -0.97 -2.76
CA GLY A 87 8.41 -1.58 -2.83
C GLY A 87 8.40 -3.06 -2.47
N ARG A 88 9.43 -3.81 -2.89
CA ARG A 88 9.59 -5.23 -2.55
C ARG A 88 9.86 -5.44 -1.05
N SER A 89 10.70 -4.60 -0.43
CA SER A 89 10.97 -4.68 1.02
C SER A 89 9.72 -4.50 1.88
N LEU A 90 8.67 -3.85 1.35
CA LEU A 90 7.42 -3.60 2.04
C LEU A 90 6.47 -4.81 2.05
N LEU A 91 6.72 -5.81 1.19
CA LEU A 91 5.89 -7.00 1.11
C LEU A 91 5.94 -7.84 2.39
N GLU A 92 7.09 -7.94 3.05
CA GLU A 92 7.24 -8.71 4.28
C GLU A 92 6.46 -8.08 5.45
N PRO A 93 6.61 -6.77 5.76
CA PRO A 93 5.75 -6.09 6.75
C PRO A 93 4.26 -6.25 6.44
N LEU A 94 3.86 -6.15 5.17
CA LEU A 94 2.47 -6.36 4.76
C LEU A 94 1.98 -7.77 5.05
N ARG A 95 2.81 -8.81 4.80
CA ARG A 95 2.45 -10.19 5.13
C ARG A 95 2.25 -10.39 6.63
N LEU A 96 3.09 -9.79 7.46
CA LEU A 96 2.95 -9.86 8.93
C LEU A 96 1.64 -9.21 9.40
N MET A 97 1.28 -8.06 8.82
CA MET A 97 0.00 -7.41 9.12
C MET A 97 -1.20 -8.25 8.68
N CYS A 98 -1.12 -8.88 7.49
CA CYS A 98 -2.17 -9.79 7.02
C CYS A 98 -2.32 -11.00 7.93
N ALA A 99 -1.22 -11.66 8.31
CA ALA A 99 -1.25 -12.80 9.22
C ALA A 99 -1.89 -12.43 10.57
N TRP A 100 -1.50 -11.30 11.15
CA TRP A 100 -2.13 -10.82 12.38
C TRP A 100 -3.64 -10.60 12.22
N ALA A 101 -4.06 -9.99 11.11
CA ALA A 101 -5.48 -9.73 10.85
C ALA A 101 -6.29 -11.01 10.59
N GLU A 102 -5.66 -12.04 10.00
CA GLU A 102 -6.23 -13.37 9.83
C GLU A 102 -6.40 -14.06 11.19
N ASP A 103 -5.39 -14.00 12.05
CA ASP A 103 -5.41 -14.59 13.40
C ASP A 103 -6.47 -13.95 14.32
N HIS A 104 -6.84 -12.68 14.09
CA HIS A 104 -7.78 -11.92 14.91
C HIS A 104 -9.06 -11.55 14.14
N TRP A 105 -9.40 -12.30 13.08
CA TRP A 105 -10.50 -11.92 12.19
C TRP A 105 -11.86 -11.87 12.90
N ASP A 106 -12.14 -12.86 13.75
CA ASP A 106 -13.40 -12.93 14.50
C ASP A 106 -13.52 -11.76 15.49
N GLU A 107 -12.45 -11.46 16.23
CA GLU A 107 -12.39 -10.30 17.15
C GLU A 107 -12.63 -8.97 16.40
N LEU A 108 -12.09 -8.84 15.19
CA LEU A 108 -12.29 -7.65 14.35
C LEU A 108 -13.73 -7.53 13.81
N LEU A 109 -14.41 -8.65 13.56
CA LEU A 109 -15.81 -8.64 13.14
C LEU A 109 -16.71 -8.25 14.32
N ASP A 110 -16.51 -8.87 15.48
CA ASP A 110 -17.28 -8.58 16.70
C ASP A 110 -17.16 -7.10 17.09
N ALA A 111 -15.95 -6.54 16.99
CA ALA A 111 -15.70 -5.12 17.28
C ALA A 111 -16.38 -4.15 16.31
N LYS A 112 -16.81 -4.58 15.11
CA LYS A 112 -17.51 -3.74 14.13
C LYS A 112 -19.02 -3.80 14.25
N GLU A 113 -19.55 -4.86 14.86
CA GLU A 113 -20.99 -5.05 15.06
C GLU A 113 -21.48 -4.44 16.40
N SER A 114 -20.55 -4.10 17.30
CA SER A 114 -20.82 -3.38 18.55
C SER A 114 -20.76 -1.86 18.42
#